data_AF-A0A436AJF1-F1
#
_entry.id   AF-A0A436AJF1-F1
#
_cell.length_a   1.000
_cell.length_b   1.000
_cell.length_c   1.000
_cell.angle_alpha   90.00
_cell.angle_beta   90.00
_cell.angle_gamma   90.00
#
_symmetry.space_group_name_H-M   'P 1'
#
loop_
_entity.id
_entity.type
_entity.pdbx_description
1 polymer ?
#
loop_
_entity_poly.entity_id
_entity_poly.type
_entity_poly.pdbx_seq_one_letter_code
_entity_poly.pdbx_strand_id
1 'polypeptide(L)'
;MAELTDCIASSLDYPVPTARLIARLGREHEILTHGGRGRSVPKATSADAANLLIAFMVCPTPARAPDYMRDFGSLLLMPSMMDFDEGAGPTVRHAFQPRMTFRDAVGAALDLLGSAEFAAEFNLKEHVGDERPGDDSAVAPVIDVTIIDTYLQAELAIDGSHFFFLHPSLLTAETLILSEQAAGSKSDEAHERIAEAAIAANRYVSPIRSTRTVEVGPLLPVAELLHGRSFVSLLNERFDREAVHA
;
A
#
# COMPACT_ATOMS: atom_id res chain seq x y z
N MET A 1 17.70 3.58 4.57
CA MET A 1 16.87 3.00 5.65
C MET A 1 16.60 3.95 6.80
N ALA A 2 17.59 4.48 7.54
CA ALA A 2 17.30 5.45 8.62
C ALA A 2 16.52 6.67 8.11
N GLU A 3 16.93 7.20 6.94
CA GLU A 3 16.25 8.29 6.26
C GLU A 3 14.80 7.96 5.87
N LEU A 4 14.54 6.76 5.32
CA LEU A 4 13.18 6.29 5.01
C LEU A 4 12.32 6.17 6.28
N THR A 5 12.87 5.56 7.33
CA THR A 5 12.18 5.41 8.61
C THR A 5 11.82 6.76 9.21
N ASP A 6 12.74 7.71 9.22
CA ASP A 6 12.53 9.05 9.78
C ASP A 6 11.54 9.85 8.92
N CYS A 7 11.58 9.69 7.58
CA CYS A 7 10.64 10.29 6.65
C CYS A 7 9.21 9.82 6.90
N ILE A 8 8.96 8.51 6.88
CA ILE A 8 7.62 7.94 7.14
C ILE A 8 7.14 8.34 8.54
N ALA A 9 8.02 8.29 9.54
CA ALA A 9 7.67 8.67 10.90
C ALA A 9 7.23 10.13 10.99
N SER A 10 7.96 11.04 10.35
CA SER A 10 7.61 12.47 10.32
C SER A 10 6.30 12.71 9.57
N SER A 11 6.09 12.04 8.43
CA SER A 11 4.86 12.14 7.63
C SER A 11 3.61 11.67 8.37
N LEU A 12 3.75 10.74 9.32
CA LEU A 12 2.64 10.19 10.10
C LEU A 12 2.55 10.75 11.54
N ASP A 13 3.34 11.77 11.88
CA ASP A 13 3.49 12.29 13.24
C ASP A 13 3.80 11.18 14.28
N TYR A 14 4.61 10.21 13.86
CA TYR A 14 5.00 9.05 14.65
C TYR A 14 6.34 9.30 15.37
N PRO A 15 6.51 8.93 16.65
CA PRO A 15 7.75 9.16 17.36
C PRO A 15 8.96 8.46 16.71
N VAL A 16 9.92 9.25 16.22
CA VAL A 16 11.12 8.78 15.51
C VAL A 16 11.91 7.71 16.29
N PRO A 17 12.13 7.80 17.62
CA PRO A 17 12.81 6.75 18.37
C PRO A 17 12.09 5.39 18.29
N THR A 18 10.75 5.42 18.36
CA THR A 18 9.89 4.23 18.24
C THR A 18 9.95 3.66 16.82
N ALA A 19 9.84 4.52 15.80
CA ALA A 19 9.96 4.14 14.40
C ALA A 19 11.31 3.46 14.11
N ARG A 20 12.41 3.99 14.62
CA ARG A 20 13.76 3.40 14.48
C ARG A 20 13.88 2.05 15.16
N LEU A 21 13.25 1.86 16.32
CA LEU A 21 13.19 0.56 16.99
C LEU A 21 12.41 -0.45 16.14
N ILE A 22 11.24 -0.07 15.61
CA ILE A 22 10.45 -0.91 14.69
C ILE A 22 11.27 -1.30 13.47
N ALA A 23 11.94 -0.35 12.82
CA ALA A 23 12.79 -0.62 11.66
C ALA A 23 13.97 -1.54 11.99
N ARG A 24 14.52 -1.43 13.21
CA ARG A 24 15.56 -2.35 13.68
C ARG A 24 15.02 -3.78 13.82
N LEU A 25 13.87 -3.94 14.50
CA LEU A 25 13.23 -5.25 14.68
C LEU A 25 12.84 -5.87 13.32
N GLY A 26 12.29 -5.09 12.40
CA GLY A 26 11.98 -5.55 11.05
C GLY A 26 13.20 -6.09 10.29
N ARG A 27 14.38 -5.50 10.48
CA ARG A 27 15.64 -6.03 9.92
C ARG A 27 16.12 -7.28 10.62
N GLU A 28 16.14 -7.29 11.97
CA GLU A 28 16.53 -8.47 12.75
C GLU A 28 15.68 -9.71 12.42
N HIS A 29 14.45 -9.49 11.95
CA HIS A 29 13.50 -10.51 11.51
C HIS A 29 13.48 -10.75 9.99
N GLU A 30 14.42 -10.17 9.24
CA GLU A 30 14.60 -10.30 7.78
C GLU A 30 13.38 -9.88 6.95
N ILE A 31 12.52 -9.03 7.51
CA ILE A 31 11.35 -8.46 6.80
C ILE A 31 11.76 -7.22 6.01
N LEU A 32 12.67 -6.43 6.58
CA LEU A 32 13.23 -5.24 5.96
C LEU A 32 14.63 -5.56 5.44
N THR A 33 14.98 -4.93 4.33
CA THR A 33 16.32 -5.05 3.75
C THR A 33 17.38 -4.53 4.72
N HIS A 34 18.49 -5.28 4.82
CA HIS A 34 19.64 -4.82 5.55
C HIS A 34 20.38 -3.80 4.68
N GLY A 35 20.33 -2.53 5.09
CA GLY A 35 21.26 -1.54 4.56
C GLY A 35 22.69 -2.01 4.88
N GLY A 36 23.39 -2.54 3.88
CA GLY A 36 24.82 -2.81 3.96
C GLY A 36 25.64 -1.54 4.24
N ARG A 37 26.95 -1.72 4.48
CA ARG A 37 27.91 -0.61 4.57
C ARG A 37 28.69 -0.54 3.26
N GLY A 38 28.50 0.53 2.49
CA GLY A 38 29.16 0.71 1.18
C GLY A 38 28.43 1.69 0.27
N ARG A 39 29.14 2.24 -0.72
CA ARG A 39 28.61 3.23 -1.69
C ARG A 39 27.62 2.61 -2.72
N SER A 40 27.45 1.29 -2.69
CA SER A 40 26.63 0.47 -3.61
C SER A 40 25.63 -0.43 -2.86
N VAL A 41 25.19 0.01 -1.68
CA VAL A 41 24.26 -0.74 -0.83
C VAL A 41 22.84 -0.59 -1.34
N PRO A 42 21.97 -1.61 -1.21
CA PRO A 42 20.55 -1.47 -1.54
C PRO A 42 19.96 -0.24 -0.88
N LYS A 43 19.56 0.71 -1.73
CA LYS A 43 18.67 1.81 -1.36
C LYS A 43 17.40 1.18 -0.79
N ALA A 44 16.76 1.88 0.14
CA ALA A 44 15.49 1.42 0.68
C ALA A 44 14.53 1.11 -0.47
N THR A 45 13.80 0.01 -0.37
CA THR A 45 12.87 -0.43 -1.42
C THR A 45 11.45 0.00 -1.11
N SER A 46 10.58 0.00 -2.12
CA SER A 46 9.14 0.27 -1.94
C SER A 46 8.48 -0.79 -1.06
N ALA A 47 8.99 -2.03 -1.06
CA ALA A 47 8.57 -3.08 -0.13
C ALA A 47 8.97 -2.76 1.33
N ASP A 48 10.16 -2.17 1.55
CA ASP A 48 10.55 -1.70 2.89
C ASP A 48 9.64 -0.59 3.38
N ALA A 49 9.31 0.36 2.50
CA ALA A 49 8.40 1.45 2.80
C ALA A 49 6.99 0.94 3.13
N ALA A 50 6.46 0.01 2.33
CA ALA A 50 5.17 -0.61 2.57
C ALA A 50 5.12 -1.35 3.92
N ASN A 51 6.13 -2.15 4.24
CA ASN A 51 6.20 -2.84 5.54
C ASN A 51 6.27 -1.86 6.71
N LEU A 52 7.07 -0.80 6.60
CA LEU A 52 7.15 0.23 7.65
C LEU A 52 5.83 0.98 7.80
N LEU A 53 5.17 1.33 6.70
CA LEU A 53 3.85 1.98 6.69
C LEU A 53 2.82 1.12 7.42
N ILE A 54 2.72 -0.16 7.05
CA ILE A 54 1.86 -1.15 7.71
C ILE A 54 2.13 -1.17 9.21
N ALA A 55 3.40 -1.30 9.61
CA ALA A 55 3.74 -1.34 11.03
C ALA A 55 3.34 -0.05 11.76
N PHE A 56 3.56 1.13 11.19
CA PHE A 56 3.25 2.39 11.87
C PHE A 56 1.75 2.63 12.00
N MET A 57 0.96 2.11 11.06
CA MET A 57 -0.50 2.21 11.11
C MET A 57 -1.10 1.34 12.22
N VAL A 58 -0.67 0.08 12.35
CA VAL A 58 -1.37 -0.90 13.19
C VAL A 58 -0.60 -1.44 14.39
N CYS A 59 0.68 -1.11 14.55
CA CYS A 59 1.47 -1.68 15.63
C CYS A 59 1.27 -0.92 16.96
N PRO A 60 0.66 -1.55 17.99
CA PRO A 60 0.48 -0.90 19.29
C PRO A 60 1.77 -0.88 20.11
N THR A 61 2.70 -1.81 19.85
CA THR A 61 3.97 -1.93 20.60
C THR A 61 5.09 -2.41 19.68
N PRO A 62 6.28 -1.78 19.68
CA PRO A 62 7.34 -2.09 18.72
C PRO A 62 7.72 -3.58 18.64
N ALA A 63 7.69 -4.29 19.78
CA ALA A 63 8.04 -5.70 19.86
C ALA A 63 7.22 -6.60 18.92
N ARG A 64 5.96 -6.23 18.64
CA ARG A 64 5.07 -7.00 17.75
C ARG A 64 5.16 -6.54 16.29
N ALA A 65 5.86 -5.47 15.97
CA ALA A 65 5.88 -4.92 14.62
C ALA A 65 6.22 -5.96 13.52
N PRO A 66 7.18 -6.88 13.72
CA PRO A 66 7.44 -7.95 12.75
C PRO A 66 6.23 -8.82 12.43
N ASP A 67 5.38 -9.12 13.41
CA ASP A 67 4.17 -9.93 13.21
C ASP A 67 3.15 -9.16 12.38
N TYR A 68 2.92 -7.88 12.70
CA TYR A 68 1.99 -7.02 11.94
C TYR A 68 2.46 -6.82 10.49
N MET A 69 3.76 -6.60 10.26
CA MET A 69 4.31 -6.48 8.90
C MET A 69 4.06 -7.75 8.08
N ARG A 70 4.25 -8.94 8.67
CA ARG A 70 4.00 -10.21 7.98
C ARG A 70 2.53 -10.45 7.74
N ASP A 71 1.73 -10.36 8.79
CA ASP A 71 0.32 -10.77 8.74
C ASP A 71 -0.47 -9.83 7.84
N PHE A 72 -0.34 -8.51 8.00
CA PHE A 72 -1.01 -7.54 7.13
C PHE A 72 -0.32 -7.41 5.77
N GLY A 73 1.00 -7.54 5.69
CA GLY A 73 1.71 -7.48 4.41
C GLY A 73 1.37 -8.66 3.49
N SER A 74 0.99 -9.82 4.06
CA SER A 74 0.65 -11.04 3.33
C SER A 74 -0.83 -11.16 2.94
N LEU A 75 -1.67 -10.19 3.31
CA LEU A 75 -3.06 -10.17 2.83
C LEU A 75 -3.08 -10.16 1.31
N LEU A 76 -4.01 -10.91 0.72
CA LEU A 76 -4.08 -11.09 -0.73
C LEU A 76 -5.23 -10.30 -1.31
N LEU A 77 -4.95 -9.67 -2.45
CA LEU A 77 -5.96 -8.99 -3.25
C LEU A 77 -7.02 -9.98 -3.72
N MET A 78 -8.28 -9.72 -3.35
CA MET A 78 -9.40 -10.56 -3.73
C MET A 78 -9.91 -10.17 -5.13
N PRO A 79 -9.81 -11.06 -6.14
CA PRO A 79 -10.11 -10.68 -7.53
C PRO A 79 -11.56 -10.21 -7.76
N SER A 80 -12.51 -10.75 -7.00
CA SER A 80 -13.93 -10.37 -7.04
C SER A 80 -14.22 -8.99 -6.43
N MET A 81 -13.26 -8.41 -5.70
CA MET A 81 -13.31 -7.07 -5.11
C MET A 81 -12.18 -6.17 -5.64
N MET A 82 -11.75 -6.41 -6.88
CA MET A 82 -10.95 -5.44 -7.62
C MET A 82 -11.91 -4.60 -8.44
N ASP A 83 -12.06 -3.33 -8.08
CA ASP A 83 -12.90 -2.39 -8.79
C ASP A 83 -12.03 -1.27 -9.38
N PHE A 84 -11.99 -1.18 -10.69
CA PHE A 84 -11.24 -0.12 -11.38
C PHE A 84 -12.23 0.93 -11.83
N ASP A 85 -11.97 2.17 -11.44
CA ASP A 85 -12.72 3.32 -11.95
C ASP A 85 -12.68 3.37 -13.49
N GLU A 86 -13.70 3.99 -14.10
CA GLU A 86 -13.77 4.17 -15.55
C GLU A 86 -12.55 4.96 -16.08
N GLY A 87 -12.06 5.92 -15.29
CA GLY A 87 -10.88 6.74 -15.57
C GLY A 87 -9.54 6.06 -15.24
N ALA A 88 -9.53 4.86 -14.68
CA ALA A 88 -8.28 4.17 -14.33
C ALA A 88 -7.43 3.90 -15.58
N GLY A 89 -6.28 4.58 -15.66
CA GLY A 89 -5.34 4.48 -16.77
C GLY A 89 -4.65 3.10 -16.86
N PRO A 90 -4.01 2.80 -18.01
CA PRO A 90 -3.35 1.51 -18.21
C PRO A 90 -2.22 1.27 -17.21
N THR A 91 -1.55 2.31 -16.71
CA THR A 91 -0.48 2.16 -15.72
C THR A 91 -1.03 1.63 -14.38
N VAL A 92 -2.17 2.13 -13.90
CA VAL A 92 -2.85 1.60 -12.70
C VAL A 92 -3.31 0.16 -12.92
N ARG A 93 -3.96 -0.11 -14.06
CA ARG A 93 -4.44 -1.46 -14.39
C ARG A 93 -3.32 -2.49 -14.52
N HIS A 94 -2.14 -2.07 -14.95
CA HIS A 94 -0.97 -2.94 -15.01
C HIS A 94 -0.34 -3.16 -13.63
N ALA A 95 -0.28 -2.12 -12.80
CA ALA A 95 0.31 -2.18 -11.47
C ALA A 95 -0.43 -3.15 -10.52
N PHE A 96 -1.75 -3.22 -10.60
CA PHE A 96 -2.57 -4.05 -9.70
C PHE A 96 -3.08 -5.31 -10.39
N GLN A 97 -2.47 -6.45 -10.02
CA GLN A 97 -2.81 -7.76 -10.56
C GLN A 97 -3.47 -8.66 -9.50
N PRO A 98 -4.34 -9.60 -9.91
CA PRO A 98 -4.92 -10.58 -9.01
C PRO A 98 -3.85 -11.31 -8.18
N ARG A 99 -4.16 -11.61 -6.91
CA ARG A 99 -3.27 -12.30 -5.96
C ARG A 99 -2.01 -11.52 -5.55
N MET A 100 -1.92 -10.24 -5.86
CA MET A 100 -0.90 -9.36 -5.29
C MET A 100 -1.06 -9.30 -3.77
N THR A 101 0.06 -9.26 -3.03
CA THR A 101 0.01 -9.06 -1.58
C THR A 101 -0.23 -7.59 -1.27
N PHE A 102 -0.81 -7.29 -0.10
CA PHE A 102 -1.06 -5.91 0.32
C PHE A 102 0.23 -5.10 0.42
N ARG A 103 1.31 -5.70 0.91
CA ARG A 103 2.65 -5.08 0.89
C ARG A 103 3.05 -4.68 -0.52
N ASP A 104 2.92 -5.61 -1.48
CA ASP A 104 3.37 -5.36 -2.84
C ASP A 104 2.47 -4.30 -3.53
N ALA A 105 1.16 -4.29 -3.24
CA ALA A 105 0.23 -3.29 -3.74
C ALA A 105 0.52 -1.88 -3.19
N VAL A 106 0.78 -1.75 -1.88
CA VAL A 106 1.22 -0.47 -1.29
C VAL A 106 2.56 -0.03 -1.90
N GLY A 107 3.50 -0.97 -2.10
CA GLY A 107 4.76 -0.69 -2.78
C GLY A 107 4.55 -0.19 -4.21
N ALA A 108 3.65 -0.82 -4.96
CA ALA A 108 3.31 -0.40 -6.31
C ALA A 108 2.66 1.00 -6.35
N ALA A 109 1.80 1.33 -5.37
CA ALA A 109 1.24 2.68 -5.25
C ALA A 109 2.34 3.75 -5.02
N LEU A 110 3.34 3.44 -4.19
CA LEU A 110 4.50 4.32 -4.01
C LEU A 110 5.36 4.43 -5.28
N ASP A 111 5.45 3.36 -6.07
CA ASP A 111 6.14 3.36 -7.36
C ASP A 111 5.41 4.19 -8.42
N LEU A 112 4.07 4.14 -8.41
CA LEU A 112 3.22 4.97 -9.28
C LEU A 112 3.48 6.46 -9.05
N LEU A 113 3.54 6.91 -7.80
CA LEU A 113 3.86 8.31 -7.45
C LEU A 113 5.25 8.75 -7.95
N GLY A 114 6.16 7.82 -8.23
CA GLY A 114 7.44 8.09 -8.86
C GLY A 114 7.46 7.94 -10.38
N SER A 115 6.35 7.57 -11.02
CA SER A 115 6.29 7.19 -12.44
C SER A 115 5.90 8.35 -13.35
N ALA A 116 6.72 8.58 -14.39
CA ALA A 116 6.43 9.57 -15.41
C ALA A 116 5.26 9.16 -16.32
N GLU A 117 5.05 7.86 -16.50
CA GLU A 117 3.92 7.32 -17.29
C GLU A 117 2.61 7.56 -16.55
N PHE A 118 2.58 7.29 -15.24
CA PHE A 118 1.42 7.57 -14.41
C PHE A 118 1.11 9.08 -14.35
N ALA A 119 2.14 9.92 -14.17
CA ALA A 119 1.99 11.38 -14.23
C ALA A 119 1.47 11.88 -15.60
N ALA A 120 1.74 11.15 -16.69
CA ALA A 120 1.20 11.46 -18.02
C ALA A 120 -0.27 11.05 -18.19
N GLU A 121 -0.72 10.03 -17.46
CA GLU A 121 -2.12 9.59 -17.44
C GLU A 121 -2.99 10.44 -16.51
N PHE A 122 -2.40 11.08 -15.51
CA PHE A 122 -3.10 11.92 -14.54
C PHE A 122 -3.87 13.07 -15.21
N ASN A 123 -5.12 13.32 -14.83
CA ASN A 123 -5.94 14.36 -15.47
C ASN A 123 -5.58 15.77 -14.96
N LEU A 124 -4.43 16.29 -15.39
CA LEU A 124 -3.87 17.55 -14.90
C LEU A 124 -4.84 18.74 -15.08
N LYS A 125 -5.50 18.84 -16.24
CA LYS A 125 -6.40 19.95 -16.55
C LYS A 125 -7.61 20.04 -15.63
N GLU A 126 -8.11 18.91 -15.16
CA GLU A 126 -9.22 18.86 -14.21
C GLU A 126 -8.81 19.40 -12.82
N HIS A 127 -7.54 19.25 -12.45
CA HIS A 127 -7.04 19.59 -11.13
C HIS A 127 -6.46 21.00 -11.05
N VAL A 128 -5.76 21.48 -12.09
CA VAL A 128 -5.06 22.79 -12.07
C VAL A 128 -5.38 23.70 -13.25
N GLY A 129 -6.22 23.26 -14.19
CA GLY A 129 -6.56 24.05 -15.38
C GLY A 129 -5.33 24.38 -16.23
N ASP A 130 -5.16 25.67 -16.54
CA ASP A 130 -4.02 26.21 -17.28
C ASP A 130 -2.90 26.71 -16.34
N GLU A 131 -3.05 26.52 -15.02
CA GLU A 131 -2.05 26.91 -14.04
C GLU A 131 -1.04 25.79 -13.80
N ARG A 132 0.18 26.19 -13.45
CA ARG A 132 1.25 25.25 -13.12
C ARG A 132 0.94 24.61 -11.77
N PRO A 133 1.09 23.28 -11.60
CA PRO A 133 0.81 22.56 -10.35
C PRO A 133 1.40 23.18 -9.07
N GLY A 134 2.59 23.79 -9.16
CA GLY A 134 3.31 24.25 -7.97
C GLY A 134 3.57 23.10 -6.99
N ASP A 135 3.85 23.40 -5.72
CA ASP A 135 4.11 22.38 -4.69
C ASP A 135 2.83 21.92 -3.96
N ASP A 136 1.65 22.07 -4.58
CA ASP A 136 0.37 21.74 -3.94
C ASP A 136 0.08 20.23 -3.96
N SER A 137 0.01 19.63 -2.77
CA SER A 137 -0.31 18.21 -2.61
C SER A 137 -1.74 17.86 -3.03
N ALA A 138 -2.66 18.83 -3.11
CA ALA A 138 -4.02 18.61 -3.60
C ALA A 138 -4.07 18.26 -5.10
N VAL A 139 -2.97 18.47 -5.83
CA VAL A 139 -2.81 18.13 -7.24
C VAL A 139 -2.34 16.68 -7.42
N ALA A 140 -2.05 15.96 -6.33
CA ALA A 140 -1.71 14.54 -6.40
C ALA A 140 -2.95 13.66 -6.57
N PRO A 141 -2.80 12.45 -7.13
CA PRO A 141 -3.87 11.45 -7.16
C PRO A 141 -4.33 11.10 -5.75
N VAL A 142 -5.61 10.80 -5.60
CA VAL A 142 -6.15 10.33 -4.33
C VAL A 142 -5.65 8.91 -4.12
N ILE A 143 -4.81 8.71 -3.09
CA ILE A 143 -4.31 7.39 -2.70
C ILE A 143 -4.53 7.22 -1.21
N ASP A 144 -5.42 6.29 -0.86
CA ASP A 144 -5.74 5.97 0.52
C ASP A 144 -5.34 4.52 0.84
N VAL A 145 -4.48 4.36 1.84
CA VAL A 145 -4.12 3.06 2.40
C VAL A 145 -4.90 2.88 3.69
N THR A 146 -5.82 1.91 3.70
CA THR A 146 -6.67 1.62 4.85
C THR A 146 -6.41 0.23 5.40
N ILE A 147 -6.25 0.12 6.72
CA ILE A 147 -6.18 -1.16 7.43
C ILE A 147 -7.30 -1.24 8.46
N ILE A 148 -8.03 -2.36 8.45
CA ILE A 148 -9.02 -2.70 9.46
C ILE A 148 -8.40 -3.79 10.34
N ASP A 149 -7.80 -3.37 11.45
CA ASP A 149 -6.93 -4.22 12.26
C ASP A 149 -7.65 -5.41 12.88
N THR A 150 -8.92 -5.24 13.25
CA THR A 150 -9.74 -6.25 13.92
C THR A 150 -10.06 -7.47 13.06
N TYR A 151 -9.96 -7.35 11.74
CA TYR A 151 -10.41 -8.39 10.81
C TYR A 151 -9.32 -8.92 9.88
N LEU A 152 -8.06 -8.49 10.03
CA LEU A 152 -7.00 -8.78 9.06
C LEU A 152 -7.47 -8.44 7.63
N GLN A 153 -7.97 -7.23 7.46
CA GLN A 153 -8.43 -6.71 6.18
C GLN A 153 -7.73 -5.40 5.88
N ALA A 154 -7.56 -5.12 4.60
CA ALA A 154 -7.06 -3.84 4.14
C ALA A 154 -7.74 -3.44 2.84
N GLU A 155 -7.66 -2.16 2.55
CA GLU A 155 -8.16 -1.56 1.32
C GLU A 155 -7.10 -0.58 0.83
N LEU A 156 -6.86 -0.57 -0.48
CA LEU A 156 -6.10 0.44 -1.17
C LEU A 156 -7.03 1.11 -2.16
N ALA A 157 -7.22 2.42 -2.06
CA ALA A 157 -7.98 3.21 -3.02
C ALA A 157 -7.02 4.10 -3.81
N ILE A 158 -7.21 4.19 -5.13
CA ILE A 158 -6.43 5.04 -6.05
C ILE A 158 -7.38 5.65 -7.08
N ASP A 159 -7.56 6.97 -7.04
CA ASP A 159 -8.40 7.74 -7.98
C ASP A 159 -9.76 7.07 -8.26
N GLY A 160 -10.49 6.73 -7.20
CA GLY A 160 -11.80 6.06 -7.29
C GLY A 160 -11.76 4.55 -7.59
N SER A 161 -10.60 3.98 -7.90
CA SER A 161 -10.41 2.52 -7.95
C SER A 161 -10.21 1.95 -6.56
N HIS A 162 -10.81 0.80 -6.26
CA HIS A 162 -10.76 0.16 -4.94
C HIS A 162 -10.24 -1.27 -5.02
N PHE A 163 -9.30 -1.60 -4.14
CA PHE A 163 -8.66 -2.91 -4.06
C PHE A 163 -8.76 -3.46 -2.64
N PHE A 164 -9.50 -4.55 -2.44
CA PHE A 164 -9.71 -5.14 -1.12
C PHE A 164 -8.81 -6.36 -0.88
N PHE A 165 -8.16 -6.39 0.28
CA PHE A 165 -7.20 -7.41 0.68
C PHE A 165 -7.69 -8.15 1.91
N LEU A 166 -7.65 -9.48 1.84
CA LEU A 166 -8.12 -10.37 2.91
C LEU A 166 -7.09 -11.45 3.23
N HIS A 167 -7.28 -12.11 4.37
CA HIS A 167 -6.45 -13.25 4.75
C HIS A 167 -6.49 -14.37 3.68
N PRO A 168 -5.36 -15.00 3.31
CA PRO A 168 -5.30 -16.01 2.25
C PRO A 168 -6.29 -17.18 2.37
N SER A 169 -6.59 -17.63 3.59
CA SER A 169 -7.58 -18.69 3.82
C SER A 169 -8.99 -18.25 3.39
N LEU A 170 -9.35 -16.96 3.50
CA LEU A 170 -10.66 -16.47 3.03
C LEU A 170 -10.79 -16.51 1.50
N LEU A 171 -9.73 -16.20 0.76
CA LEU A 171 -9.72 -16.33 -0.70
C LEU A 171 -9.86 -17.81 -1.14
N THR A 172 -9.21 -18.70 -0.40
CA THR A 172 -9.34 -20.15 -0.63
C THR A 172 -10.77 -20.61 -0.35
N ALA A 173 -11.37 -20.15 0.75
CA ALA A 173 -12.76 -20.44 1.08
C ALA A 173 -13.72 -19.95 -0.02
N GLU A 174 -13.56 -18.73 -0.51
CA GLU A 174 -14.39 -18.19 -1.61
C GLU A 174 -14.32 -19.08 -2.85
N THR A 175 -13.11 -19.45 -3.27
CA THR A 175 -12.90 -20.31 -4.44
C THR A 175 -13.59 -21.67 -4.27
N LEU A 176 -13.50 -22.27 -3.08
CA LEU A 176 -14.14 -23.53 -2.75
C LEU A 176 -15.66 -23.40 -2.79
N ILE A 177 -16.23 -22.37 -2.15
CA ILE A 177 -17.69 -22.11 -2.15
C ILE A 177 -18.24 -21.99 -3.56
N LEU A 178 -17.57 -21.22 -4.43
CA LEU A 178 -17.98 -21.06 -5.83
C LEU A 178 -17.93 -22.39 -6.59
N SER A 179 -16.90 -23.21 -6.36
CA SER A 179 -16.76 -24.52 -6.98
C SER A 179 -17.82 -25.52 -6.51
N GLU A 180 -18.12 -25.52 -5.22
CA GLU A 180 -19.14 -26.36 -4.58
C GLU A 180 -20.54 -26.04 -5.09
N GLN A 181 -20.86 -24.75 -5.20
CA GLN A 181 -22.12 -24.27 -5.78
C GLN A 181 -22.29 -24.72 -7.23
N ALA A 182 -21.22 -24.64 -8.03
CA ALA A 182 -21.24 -25.09 -9.42
C ALA A 182 -21.38 -26.62 -9.55
N ALA A 183 -20.78 -27.38 -8.63
CA ALA A 183 -20.81 -28.85 -8.63
C ALA A 183 -22.06 -29.45 -7.94
N GLY A 184 -22.82 -28.66 -7.19
CA GLY A 184 -23.95 -29.14 -6.38
C GLY A 184 -23.52 -30.03 -5.20
N SER A 185 -22.24 -29.97 -4.80
CA SER A 185 -21.67 -30.73 -3.69
C SER A 185 -21.47 -29.83 -2.47
N LYS A 186 -21.53 -30.37 -1.26
CA LYS A 186 -21.12 -29.67 -0.04
C LYS A 186 -19.83 -30.28 0.46
N SER A 187 -18.79 -29.45 0.64
CA SER A 187 -17.55 -29.83 1.32
C SER A 187 -17.38 -29.02 2.59
N ASP A 188 -16.79 -29.63 3.62
CA ASP A 188 -16.46 -28.92 4.85
C ASP A 188 -15.17 -28.08 4.71
N GLU A 189 -14.42 -28.26 3.62
CA GLU A 189 -13.15 -27.58 3.37
C GLU A 189 -13.30 -26.04 3.36
N ALA A 190 -14.36 -25.49 2.76
CA ALA A 190 -14.61 -24.05 2.79
C ALA A 190 -14.79 -23.52 4.22
N HIS A 191 -15.51 -24.27 5.06
CA HIS A 191 -15.75 -23.90 6.46
C HIS A 191 -14.46 -23.98 7.29
N GLU A 192 -13.61 -24.99 7.04
CA GLU A 192 -12.30 -25.09 7.66
C GLU A 192 -11.41 -23.88 7.33
N ARG A 193 -11.40 -23.42 6.07
CA ARG A 193 -10.65 -22.23 5.66
C ARG A 193 -11.15 -20.94 6.30
N ILE A 194 -12.47 -20.80 6.49
CA ILE A 194 -13.03 -19.67 7.24
C ILE A 194 -12.60 -19.74 8.71
N ALA A 195 -12.62 -20.93 9.31
CA ALA A 195 -12.18 -21.13 10.69
C ALA A 195 -10.68 -20.81 10.88
N GLU A 196 -9.82 -21.22 9.94
CA GLU A 196 -8.39 -20.87 9.93
C GLU A 196 -8.18 -19.34 9.93
N ALA A 197 -8.90 -18.62 9.06
CA ALA A 197 -8.81 -17.16 9.00
C ALA A 197 -9.27 -16.52 10.32
N ALA A 198 -10.35 -17.03 10.93
CA ALA A 198 -10.83 -16.54 12.22
C ALA A 198 -9.81 -16.79 13.34
N ILE A 199 -9.13 -17.95 13.35
CA ILE A 199 -8.06 -18.26 14.30
C ILE A 199 -6.87 -17.33 14.12
N ALA A 200 -6.48 -17.02 12.87
CA ALA A 200 -5.43 -16.04 12.60
C ALA A 200 -5.81 -14.64 13.10
N ALA A 201 -7.04 -14.21 12.81
CA ALA A 201 -7.57 -12.91 13.24
C ALA A 201 -7.69 -12.80 14.76
N ASN A 202 -7.92 -13.88 15.51
CA ASN A 202 -8.07 -13.86 16.98
C ASN A 202 -6.90 -13.16 17.72
N ARG A 203 -5.70 -13.10 17.13
CA ARG A 203 -4.56 -12.35 17.70
C ARG A 203 -4.73 -10.83 17.68
N TYR A 204 -5.69 -10.35 16.92
CA TYR A 204 -6.00 -8.95 16.61
C TYR A 204 -7.46 -8.58 16.90
N VAL A 205 -8.31 -9.56 17.19
CA VAL A 205 -9.73 -9.35 17.51
C VAL A 205 -9.85 -8.40 18.69
N SER A 206 -10.50 -7.28 18.44
CA SER A 206 -10.98 -6.33 19.43
C SER A 206 -12.50 -6.19 19.26
N PRO A 207 -13.27 -6.04 20.36
CA PRO A 207 -14.70 -5.74 20.26
C PRO A 207 -14.97 -4.38 19.60
N ILE A 208 -13.95 -3.52 19.49
CA ILE A 208 -14.02 -2.22 18.84
C ILE A 208 -13.28 -2.32 17.52
N ARG A 209 -14.01 -2.21 16.40
CA ARG A 209 -13.42 -2.07 15.06
C ARG A 209 -12.50 -0.84 15.06
N SER A 210 -11.21 -1.03 14.76
CA SER A 210 -10.31 0.09 14.49
C SER A 210 -9.97 0.11 13.01
N THR A 211 -10.12 1.30 12.43
CA THR A 211 -9.75 1.58 11.04
C THR A 211 -8.68 2.65 11.08
N ARG A 212 -7.60 2.44 10.33
CA ARG A 212 -6.50 3.39 10.17
C ARG A 212 -6.35 3.66 8.69
N THR A 213 -6.34 4.94 8.33
CA THR A 213 -6.20 5.38 6.94
C THR A 213 -5.03 6.35 6.85
N VAL A 214 -4.21 6.16 5.83
CA VAL A 214 -3.17 7.10 5.42
C VAL A 214 -3.52 7.57 4.03
N GLU A 215 -3.76 8.88 3.91
CA GLU A 215 -4.05 9.56 2.64
C GLU A 215 -2.75 9.83 1.86
N VAL A 216 -2.86 10.37 0.64
CA VAL A 216 -1.72 10.57 -0.26
C VAL A 216 -0.65 11.51 0.28
N GLY A 217 -1.02 12.53 1.07
CA GLY A 217 -0.10 13.56 1.56
C GLY A 217 1.15 12.98 2.24
N PRO A 218 0.98 12.14 3.28
CA PRO A 218 2.10 11.41 3.90
C PRO A 218 2.91 10.49 2.98
N LEU A 219 2.35 10.02 1.87
CA LEU A 219 2.99 9.10 0.91
C LEU A 219 3.91 9.83 -0.08
N LEU A 220 3.62 11.10 -0.41
CA LEU A 220 4.40 11.87 -1.39
C LEU A 220 5.89 12.03 -1.01
N PRO A 221 6.26 12.45 0.22
CA PRO A 221 7.67 12.56 0.60
C PRO A 221 8.38 11.19 0.61
N VAL A 222 7.64 10.12 0.90
CA VAL A 222 8.17 8.75 0.90
C VAL A 222 8.50 8.32 -0.52
N ALA A 223 7.59 8.54 -1.47
CA ALA A 223 7.82 8.27 -2.89
C ALA A 223 8.97 9.12 -3.44
N GLU A 224 9.03 10.41 -3.10
CA GLU A 224 10.14 11.29 -3.51
C GLU A 224 11.49 10.77 -3.02
N LEU A 225 11.57 10.33 -1.76
CA LEU A 225 12.80 9.77 -1.21
C LEU A 225 13.22 8.48 -1.92
N LEU A 226 12.27 7.62 -2.28
CA LEU A 226 12.54 6.35 -2.98
C LEU A 226 13.02 6.59 -4.41
N HIS A 227 12.39 7.53 -5.13
CA HIS A 227 12.59 7.72 -6.57
C HIS A 227 13.53 8.88 -6.92
N GLY A 228 13.85 9.74 -5.95
CA GLY A 228 14.69 10.93 -6.12
C GLY A 228 14.02 12.06 -6.91
N ARG A 229 12.69 12.01 -7.04
CA ARG A 229 11.87 13.00 -7.75
C ARG A 229 10.45 13.02 -7.19
N SER A 230 9.87 14.20 -7.03
CA SER A 230 8.49 14.35 -6.57
C SER A 230 7.50 14.16 -7.72
N PHE A 231 6.28 13.70 -7.41
CA PHE A 231 5.20 13.56 -8.39
C PHE A 231 4.86 14.91 -9.03
N VAL A 232 4.84 15.97 -8.23
CA VAL A 232 4.69 17.36 -8.67
C VAL A 232 5.74 17.74 -9.73
N SER A 233 7.01 17.37 -9.55
CA SER A 233 8.06 17.65 -10.55
C SER A 233 7.73 16.99 -11.89
N LEU A 234 7.21 15.77 -11.87
CA LEU A 234 6.81 15.05 -13.08
C LEU A 234 5.64 15.74 -13.79
N LEU A 235 4.67 16.24 -13.03
CA LEU A 235 3.55 17.02 -13.59
C LEU A 235 4.04 18.34 -14.19
N ASN A 236 4.97 19.03 -13.53
CA ASN A 236 5.58 20.26 -14.04
C ASN A 236 6.35 20.02 -15.36
N GLU A 237 7.15 18.96 -15.44
CA GLU A 237 7.87 18.58 -16.66
C GLU A 237 6.93 18.23 -17.81
N ARG A 238 5.76 17.64 -17.51
CA ARG A 238 4.72 17.39 -18.49
C ARG A 238 4.07 18.70 -18.96
N PHE A 239 3.67 19.55 -18.03
CA PHE A 239 3.05 20.85 -18.33
C PHE A 239 3.95 21.69 -19.25
N ASP A 240 5.24 21.78 -18.93
CA ASP A 240 6.22 22.52 -19.72
C ASP A 240 6.35 21.95 -21.16
N ARG A 241 6.26 20.63 -21.32
CA ARG A 241 6.27 19.98 -22.65
C ARG A 241 5.00 20.28 -23.46
N GLU A 242 3.84 20.23 -22.82
CA GLU A 242 2.56 20.56 -23.48
C GLU A 242 2.52 22.02 -23.93
N ALA A 243 3.07 22.95 -23.14
CA ALA A 243 3.14 24.38 -23.46
C ALA A 243 4.07 24.71 -24.65
N VAL A 244 5.11 23.91 -24.90
CA VAL A 244 6.01 24.08 -26.06
C VAL A 244 5.36 23.60 -27.37
N HIS A 245 4.36 22.73 -27.29
CA HIS A 245 3.70 22.12 -28.44
C HIS A 245 2.31 22.71 -28.77
N ALA A 246 1.81 23.63 -27.94
CA ALA A 246 0.57 24.38 -28.14
C ALA A 246 0.81 25.67 -28.96
#